data_AF-M5F908-F1
#
_entry.id   AF-M5F908-F1
#
_cell.length_a   1.000
_cell.length_b   1.000
_cell.length_c   1.000
_cell.angle_alpha   90.00
_cell.angle_beta   90.00
_cell.angle_gamma   90.00
#
_symmetry.space_group_name_H-M   'P 1'
#
loop_
_entity.id
_entity.type
_entity.pdbx_description
1 polymer ?
#
loop_
_entity_poly.entity_id
_entity_poly.type
_entity_poly.pdbx_seq_one_letter_code
_entity_poly.pdbx_strand_id
1 'polypeptide(L)' 'MQFTGIIRNWVEDPYYKCIWGQVFGDILGRFPDGKQIHTSRVIELNREAGYVTTHSGNIYKLEEEKVDA' A
#
# COMPACT_ATOMS: atom_id res chain seq x y z
N MET A 1 -10.57 1.00 -11.83
CA MET A 1 -10.15 0.43 -10.53
C MET A 1 -10.22 1.54 -9.49
N GLN A 2 -10.85 1.32 -8.34
CA GLN A 2 -10.90 2.29 -7.24
C GLN A 2 -9.86 1.91 -6.19
N PHE A 3 -8.97 2.84 -5.85
CA PHE A 3 -8.00 2.61 -4.78
C PHE A 3 -8.61 2.92 -3.42
N THR A 4 -8.32 2.05 -2.47
CA THR A 4 -8.62 2.23 -1.05
C THR A 4 -7.80 3.39 -0.47
N GLY A 5 -6.53 3.50 -0.86
CA GLY A 5 -5.62 4.55 -0.42
C GLY A 5 -4.28 4.46 -1.16
N ILE A 6 -3.32 5.24 -0.69
CA ILE A 6 -1.97 5.31 -1.25
C ILE A 6 -0.99 4.85 -0.17
N ILE A 7 -0.09 3.93 -0.47
CA ILE A 7 1.01 3.56 0.43
C ILE A 7 2.30 4.18 -0.10
N ARG A 8 3.00 4.91 0.78
CA ARG A 8 4.34 5.47 0.58
C ARG A 8 5.35 4.78 1.49
N ASN A 9 6.64 4.99 1.19
CA ASN A 9 7.75 4.47 1.99
C ASN A 9 7.59 2.98 2.28
N TRP A 10 7.20 2.25 1.23
CA TRP A 10 6.73 0.89 1.38
C TRP A 10 7.83 -0.12 1.15
N VAL A 11 7.74 -1.24 1.85
CA VAL A 11 8.63 -2.39 1.70
C VAL A 11 7.83 -3.68 1.71
N GLU A 12 8.27 -4.65 0.93
CA GLU A 12 7.73 -6.00 0.96
C GLU A 12 8.28 -6.78 2.16
N ASP A 13 7.38 -7.49 2.84
CA ASP A 13 7.74 -8.49 3.82
C ASP A 13 7.50 -9.88 3.23
N PRO A 14 8.55 -10.58 2.79
CA PRO A 14 8.39 -11.89 2.16
C PRO A 14 7.98 -12.98 3.16
N TYR A 15 8.24 -12.79 4.45
CA TYR A 15 7.90 -13.77 5.48
C TYR A 15 6.39 -13.77 5.76
N TYR A 16 5.82 -12.59 5.98
CA TYR A 16 4.37 -12.43 6.17
C TYR A 16 3.58 -12.24 4.88
N LYS A 17 4.28 -12.11 3.74
CA LYS A 17 3.72 -11.85 2.40
C LYS A 17 2.81 -10.62 2.40
N CYS A 18 3.27 -9.52 3.00
CA CYS A 18 2.53 -8.26 3.10
C CYS A 18 3.37 -7.06 2.64
N ILE A 19 2.75 -5.88 2.59
CA ILE A 19 3.44 -4.59 2.41
C ILE A 19 3.43 -3.85 3.74
N TRP A 20 4.59 -3.37 4.18
CA TRP A 20 4.69 -2.33 5.21
C TRP A 20 4.78 -0.97 4.54
N GLY A 21 4.17 0.06 5.12
CA GLY A 21 4.32 1.42 4.63
C GLY A 21 3.35 2.38 5.28
N GLN A 22 3.42 3.65 4.88
CA GLN A 22 2.54 4.70 5.38
C GLN A 22 1.35 4.87 4.45
N VAL A 23 0.13 4.77 4.99
CA VAL A 23 -1.09 4.89 4.19
C VAL A 23 -1.70 6.28 4.27
N PHE A 24 -2.04 6.84 3.12
CA PHE A 24 -2.63 8.16 2.96
C PHE A 24 -3.90 8.10 2.10
N GLY A 25 -4.81 9.06 2.31
CA GLY A 25 -6.02 9.18 1.51
C GLY A 25 -6.92 7.94 1.58
N ASP A 26 -6.94 7.23 2.71
CA ASP A 26 -7.81 6.07 2.91
C ASP A 26 -9.27 6.50 2.80
N ILE A 27 -9.96 6.04 1.75
CA ILE A 27 -11.36 6.43 1.47
C ILE A 27 -12.33 5.95 2.56
N LEU A 28 -11.91 4.95 3.35
CA LEU A 28 -12.66 4.41 4.47
C LEU A 28 -12.40 5.19 5.77
N GLY A 29 -11.50 6.18 5.77
CA GLY A 29 -11.22 7.04 6.92
C GLY A 29 -10.59 6.33 8.10
N ARG A 30 -10.03 5.12 7.93
CA ARG A 30 -9.42 4.32 9.01
C ARG A 30 -8.04 4.82 9.40
N PHE A 31 -7.34 5.43 8.43
CA PHE A 31 -5.96 5.90 8.58
C PHE A 31 -5.83 7.36 8.09
N PRO A 32 -6.26 8.35 8.89
CA PRO A 32 -6.34 9.74 8.47
C PRO A 32 -4.98 10.46 8.41
N ASP A 33 -3.94 9.91 9.03
CA ASP A 33 -2.73 10.64 9.46
C ASP A 33 -1.42 10.08 8.89
N GLY A 34 -1.45 9.30 7.81
CA GLY A 34 -0.21 8.74 7.26
C GLY A 34 0.38 7.61 8.11
N LYS A 35 -0.47 6.94 8.90
CA LYS A 35 -0.04 5.90 9.84
C LYS A 35 0.72 4.78 9.13
N GLN A 36 1.77 4.30 9.78
CA GLN A 36 2.48 3.12 9.33
C GLN A 36 1.63 1.87 9.60
N ILE A 37 1.38 1.10 8.54
CA ILE A 37 0.60 -0.12 8.55
C ILE A 37 1.40 -1.27 7.97
N HIS A 38 0.96 -2.47 8.28
CA HIS A 38 1.22 -3.66 7.49
C HIS A 38 -0.10 -4.09 6.87
N THR A 39 -0.11 -4.34 5.56
CA THR A 39 -1.30 -4.82 4.89
C THR A 39 -1.63 -6.25 5.33
N SER A 40 -2.84 -6.71 5.01
CA SER A 40 -3.06 -8.16 4.95
C SER A 40 -2.25 -8.79 3.80
N ARG A 41 -2.26 -10.12 3.71
CA ARG A 41 -1.51 -10.88 2.70
C ARG A 41 -1.73 -10.31 1.30
N VAL A 42 -0.65 -10.08 0.57
CA VAL A 42 -0.65 -9.69 -0.85
C VAL A 42 -1.23 -10.84 -1.67
N ILE A 43 -2.22 -10.51 -2.49
CA ILE A 43 -2.77 -11.40 -3.52
C ILE A 43 -2.13 -11.08 -4.87
N GLU A 44 -1.92 -9.79 -5.14
CA GLU A 44 -1.31 -9.32 -6.37
C GLU A 44 -0.47 -8.08 -6.06
N LEU A 45 0.73 -8.04 -6.61
CA LEU A 45 1.60 -6.87 -6.60
C LEU A 45 1.99 -6.56 -8.05
N ASN A 46 1.44 -5.47 -8.58
CA ASN A 46 1.75 -5.01 -9.93
C ASN A 46 2.62 -3.74 -9.83
N ARG A 47 3.93 -3.93 -9.96
CA ARG A 47 4.91 -2.84 -9.84
C ARG A 47 4.86 -1.89 -11.03
N GLU A 48 4.64 -2.41 -12.23
CA GLU A 48 4.55 -1.59 -13.45
C GLU A 48 3.34 -0.65 -13.40
N ALA A 49 2.19 -1.16 -12.94
CA ALA A 49 0.99 -0.35 -12.76
C ALA A 49 0.94 0.40 -11.41
N GLY A 50 1.88 0.15 -10.50
CA GLY A 50 2.00 0.82 -9.21
C GLY A 50 0.86 0.55 -8.24
N TYR A 51 0.43 -0.72 -8.07
CA TYR A 51 -0.58 -1.06 -7.07
C TYR A 51 -0.39 -2.44 -6.42
N VAL A 52 -1.05 -2.62 -5.28
CA VAL A 52 -1.14 -3.89 -4.56
C VAL A 52 -2.58 -4.22 -4.20
N THR A 53 -2.99 -5.47 -4.43
CA THR A 53 -4.27 -6.03 -3.99
C THR A 53 -4.03 -6.96 -2.81
N THR A 54 -4.81 -6.78 -1.76
CA THR A 54 -4.66 -7.51 -0.49
C THR A 54 -5.79 -8.52 -0.29
N HIS A 55 -5.56 -9.55 0.52
CA HIS A 55 -6.54 -10.59 0.84
C HIS A 55 -7.82 -10.02 1.46
N SER A 56 -7.69 -8.93 2.22
CA SER A 56 -8.82 -8.17 2.77
C SER A 56 -9.68 -7.42 1.73
N GLY A 57 -9.34 -7.49 0.44
CA GLY A 57 -10.03 -6.79 -0.64
C GLY A 57 -9.63 -5.31 -0.79
N ASN A 58 -8.72 -4.79 0.03
CA ASN A 58 -8.19 -3.44 -0.14
C ASN A 58 -7.19 -3.43 -1.32
N ILE A 59 -7.27 -2.39 -2.14
CA ILE A 59 -6.36 -2.13 -3.27
C ILE A 59 -5.67 -0.81 -2.99
N TYR A 60 -4.34 -0.81 -2.87
CA TYR A 60 -3.58 0.40 -2.60
C TYR A 60 -2.74 0.78 -3.81
N LYS A 61 -2.71 2.08 -4.13
CA LYS A 61 -1.69 2.62 -5.02
C LYS A 61 -0.36 2.64 -4.28
N LEU A 62 0.71 2.25 -4.95
CA LEU A 62 2.07 2.31 -4.44
C LEU A 62 2.73 3.57 -5.00
N GLU A 63 3.22 4.44 -4.11
CA GLU A 63 4.05 5.58 -4.48
C GLU A 63 5.46 5.32 -3.99
N GLU A 64 6.40 5.24 -4.93
CA GLU A 64 7.83 5.29 -4.62
C GLU A 64 8.21 6.71 -4.22
N GLU A 65 9.13 6.84 -3.27
CA GLU A 65 9.74 8.13 -2.96
C GLU A 65 10.49 8.62 -4.20
N LYS A 66 10.11 9.78 -4.75
CA LYS A 66 10.96 10.45 -5.71
C LYS A 66 12.17 10.96 -4.95
N VAL A 67 13.28 10.23 -5.03
CA VAL A 67 14.57 10.76 -4.65
C VAL A 67 14.96 11.71 -5.78
N ASP A 68 14.63 12.99 -5.64
CA ASP A 68 15.18 14.02 -6.53
C ASP A 68 16.71 14.01 -6.33
N ALA A 69 17.44 13.58 -7.36
CA ALA A 69 18.90 13.47 -7.38
C ALA A 69 19.58 14.80 -7.69
#